data_AF-S3AVX5-F1
#
_entry.id   AF-S3AVX5-F1
#
_cell.length_a   1.000
_cell.length_b   1.000
_cell.length_c   1.000
_cell.angle_alpha   90.00
_cell.angle_beta   90.00
_cell.angle_gamma   90.00
#
_symmetry.space_group_name_H-M   'P 1'
#
loop_
_entity.id
_entity.type
_entity.pdbx_description
1 polymer ?
#
loop_
_entity_poly.entity_id
_entity_poly.type
_entity_poly.pdbx_seq_one_letter_code
_entity_poly.pdbx_strand_id
1 'polypeptide(L)'
;MASPPRPAGERAWCRFAPGWLPRRVSAALAVQAAAVLAAEADEDLVPAAAPAPEPTAAGGHAPVPPRSTEPSPQPRARSRRAPSRRAVLTAAGTGVAGAAVGGAGTWALTSPSPTRLTEAQKLAARRSTRKRPEGAPPTPLWRYDLREPSGSFSPFLWRDRIALLADGTTAVGVDIRTGNELWRRTALRPRGRAWGLDDGSVLLAGDDLMALDPHDGSTTWRARRYRRGGDRPWTAVLAAHAGIVWLAVEARSGGRARRRTVVAHDIASGRELWSSPLPAGFRTAHLLGDFLVVVTGADGEPRRCTVLDRRTGRTRSARACGSGHAETATAVAEPATLVAATGSTLRGYALTASGGTQWKVKAKGGLDDKSAYFGVPVPRGRRVYIADTSHVVHRIDAGSGEVEWRAQPSDALRPAARNAAPDVSLTPDGEVLLCAGDFEADAFDAAEGTLLWRFTDLPPSSRKVAGRRRVAAGDRHVLVVSGRGVHALPLNRA
;
A
#
# COMPACT_ATOMS: atom_id res chain seq x y z
N MET A 1 56.75 -51.43 -24.03
CA MET A 1 57.06 -51.29 -22.59
C MET A 1 57.28 -49.81 -22.31
N ALA A 2 56.86 -49.18 -21.23
CA ALA A 2 55.84 -49.41 -20.21
C ALA A 2 55.84 -48.11 -19.37
N SER A 3 54.68 -47.56 -19.04
CA SER A 3 54.56 -46.54 -17.96
C SER A 3 54.66 -47.21 -16.58
N PRO A 4 54.75 -46.42 -15.49
CA PRO A 4 53.52 -46.18 -14.74
C PRO A 4 53.28 -44.71 -14.30
N PRO A 5 52.07 -44.39 -13.77
CA PRO A 5 51.53 -43.04 -13.67
C PRO A 5 51.38 -42.47 -12.22
N ARG A 6 51.08 -41.16 -12.16
CA ARG A 6 50.39 -40.27 -11.16
C ARG A 6 50.11 -40.74 -9.70
N PRO A 7 49.91 -39.76 -8.79
CA PRO A 7 48.53 -39.37 -8.40
C PRO A 7 48.35 -37.83 -8.57
N ALA A 8 47.26 -37.21 -9.03
CA ALA A 8 45.80 -37.37 -8.86
C ALA A 8 45.29 -37.12 -7.43
N GLY A 9 44.74 -35.93 -7.19
CA GLY A 9 43.89 -35.55 -6.05
C GLY A 9 43.91 -34.02 -5.85
N GLU A 10 42.83 -33.25 -5.80
CA GLU A 10 41.40 -33.54 -5.81
C GLU A 10 40.65 -32.41 -6.53
N ARG A 11 39.70 -32.82 -7.37
CA ARG A 11 38.63 -31.95 -7.88
C ARG A 11 37.62 -31.77 -6.75
N ALA A 12 37.45 -30.56 -6.23
CA ALA A 12 36.24 -30.22 -5.48
C ALA A 12 35.11 -29.96 -6.47
N TRP A 13 34.48 -31.05 -6.92
CA TRP A 13 33.13 -31.00 -7.46
C TRP A 13 32.20 -30.51 -6.33
N CYS A 14 31.67 -29.30 -6.44
CA CYS A 14 30.48 -28.95 -5.67
C CYS A 14 29.32 -29.76 -6.25
N ARG A 15 29.12 -30.95 -5.68
CA ARG A 15 27.90 -31.73 -5.79
C ARG A 15 26.73 -30.81 -5.40
N PHE A 16 25.81 -30.60 -6.33
CA PHE A 16 24.48 -30.10 -6.01
C PHE A 16 23.84 -31.05 -5.00
N ALA A 17 23.73 -30.61 -3.75
CA ALA A 17 22.91 -31.23 -2.72
C ALA A 17 21.69 -30.32 -2.44
N PRO A 18 20.51 -30.88 -2.12
CA PRO A 18 19.30 -30.11 -1.88
C PRO A 18 19.48 -29.26 -0.60
N GLY A 19 19.77 -27.97 -0.78
CA GLY A 19 20.14 -27.06 0.33
C GLY A 19 20.45 -25.63 -0.11
N TRP A 20 19.93 -25.22 -1.26
CA TRP A 20 20.05 -23.93 -1.96
C TRP A 20 19.64 -22.64 -1.19
N LEU A 21 19.35 -22.73 0.09
CA LEU A 21 19.03 -21.58 0.94
C LEU A 21 19.65 -21.81 2.32
N PRO A 22 20.23 -20.79 2.98
CA PRO A 22 20.60 -20.90 4.38
C PRO A 22 19.41 -21.43 5.19
N ARG A 23 19.63 -22.41 6.08
CA ARG A 23 18.53 -23.11 6.80
C ARG A 23 17.52 -22.15 7.44
N ARG A 24 17.97 -20.98 7.89
CA ARG A 24 17.14 -19.91 8.47
C ARG A 24 16.20 -19.27 7.45
N VAL A 25 16.69 -19.00 6.24
CA VAL A 25 15.92 -18.43 5.13
C VAL A 25 14.96 -19.48 4.56
N SER A 26 15.40 -20.75 4.42
CA SER A 26 14.49 -21.85 4.06
C SER A 26 13.37 -22.02 5.08
N ALA A 27 13.68 -21.92 6.38
CA ALA A 27 12.69 -22.04 7.44
C ALA A 27 11.75 -20.83 7.46
N ALA A 28 12.25 -19.61 7.25
CA ALA A 28 11.43 -18.41 7.13
C ALA A 28 10.48 -18.47 5.93
N LEU A 29 10.99 -18.84 4.75
CA LEU A 29 10.19 -19.03 3.53
C LEU A 29 9.21 -20.19 3.67
N ALA A 30 9.56 -21.29 4.35
CA ALA A 30 8.64 -22.39 4.61
C ALA A 30 7.56 -22.04 5.66
N VAL A 31 7.87 -21.17 6.62
CA VAL A 31 6.88 -20.61 7.56
C VAL A 31 5.95 -19.65 6.84
N GLN A 32 6.49 -18.81 5.97
CA GLN A 32 5.73 -17.86 5.17
C GLN A 32 4.84 -18.58 4.15
N ALA A 33 5.39 -19.51 3.36
CA ALA A 33 4.63 -20.31 2.40
C ALA A 33 3.53 -21.10 3.10
N ALA A 34 3.79 -21.67 4.28
CA ALA A 34 2.76 -22.33 5.07
C ALA A 34 1.69 -21.36 5.59
N ALA A 35 2.04 -20.12 5.93
CA ALA A 35 1.08 -19.11 6.37
C ALA A 35 0.23 -18.57 5.21
N VAL A 36 0.82 -18.39 4.03
CA VAL A 36 0.12 -18.03 2.79
C VAL A 36 -0.82 -19.16 2.40
N LEU A 37 -0.34 -20.41 2.38
CA LEU A 37 -1.17 -21.58 2.10
C LEU A 37 -2.28 -21.78 3.14
N ALA A 38 -2.03 -21.48 4.43
CA ALA A 38 -3.05 -21.54 5.46
C ALA A 38 -4.13 -20.46 5.28
N ALA A 39 -3.76 -19.27 4.79
CA ALA A 39 -4.71 -18.23 4.43
C ALA A 39 -5.49 -18.59 3.14
N GLU A 40 -4.88 -19.33 2.22
CA GLU A 40 -5.53 -19.81 0.99
C GLU A 40 -6.47 -21.01 1.23
N ALA A 41 -6.16 -21.86 2.21
CA ALA A 41 -6.96 -23.06 2.51
C ALA A 41 -8.25 -22.78 3.31
N ASP A 42 -8.41 -21.60 3.90
CA ASP A 42 -9.66 -21.18 4.56
C ASP A 42 -10.76 -20.78 3.55
N GLU A 43 -10.44 -20.65 2.25
CA GLU A 43 -11.42 -20.36 1.18
C GLU A 43 -12.19 -21.60 0.68
N ASP A 44 -11.66 -22.83 0.87
CA ASP A 44 -12.29 -24.05 0.32
C ASP A 44 -13.42 -24.63 1.20
N LEU A 45 -13.74 -24.00 2.33
CA LEU A 45 -14.90 -24.33 3.15
C LEU A 45 -16.04 -23.34 2.91
N VAL A 46 -16.55 -23.31 1.67
CA VAL A 46 -17.92 -22.86 1.43
C VAL A 46 -18.85 -23.90 2.05
N PRO A 47 -19.68 -23.57 3.07
CA PRO A 47 -20.75 -24.47 3.48
C PRO A 47 -21.69 -24.63 2.29
N ALA A 48 -21.86 -25.86 1.81
CA ALA A 48 -22.87 -26.20 0.82
C ALA A 48 -24.21 -25.59 1.26
N ALA A 49 -24.82 -24.81 0.38
CA ALA A 49 -26.15 -24.26 0.60
C ALA A 49 -27.11 -25.40 0.95
N ALA A 50 -27.77 -25.27 2.11
CA ALA A 50 -28.81 -26.20 2.52
C ALA A 50 -29.91 -26.23 1.43
N PRO A 51 -30.42 -27.42 1.04
CA PRO A 51 -31.52 -27.49 0.10
C PRO A 51 -32.76 -26.82 0.70
N ALA A 52 -33.43 -26.01 -0.11
CA ALA A 52 -34.70 -25.38 0.26
C ALA A 52 -35.77 -26.45 0.54
N PRO A 53 -36.67 -26.24 1.52
CA PRO A 53 -37.74 -27.19 1.78
C PRO A 53 -38.77 -27.16 0.63
N GLU A 54 -39.10 -28.33 0.11
CA GLU A 54 -40.21 -28.52 -0.83
C GLU A 54 -41.55 -28.16 -0.18
N PRO A 55 -42.50 -27.55 -0.92
CA PRO A 55 -43.81 -27.22 -0.39
C PRO A 55 -44.65 -28.50 -0.28
N THR A 56 -44.98 -28.87 0.96
CA THR A 56 -45.96 -29.94 1.22
C THR A 56 -47.35 -29.44 0.82
N ALA A 57 -47.92 -30.05 -0.22
CA ALA A 57 -49.32 -29.91 -0.55
C ALA A 57 -50.17 -30.57 0.54
N ALA A 58 -51.01 -29.78 1.21
CA ALA A 58 -52.15 -30.26 1.97
C ALA A 58 -53.37 -29.46 1.51
N GLY A 59 -54.29 -30.16 0.84
CA GLY A 59 -55.54 -29.60 0.36
C GLY A 59 -56.53 -29.35 1.50
N GLY A 60 -57.64 -28.68 1.15
CA GLY A 60 -58.88 -28.75 1.91
C GLY A 60 -59.49 -27.41 2.27
N HIS A 61 -60.45 -27.00 1.44
CA HIS A 61 -61.65 -26.22 1.78
C HIS A 61 -61.51 -24.73 2.13
N ALA A 62 -61.93 -23.91 1.16
CA ALA A 62 -62.51 -22.60 1.38
C ALA A 62 -64.02 -22.72 1.65
N PRO A 63 -64.57 -21.81 2.48
CA PRO A 63 -65.87 -21.22 2.20
C PRO A 63 -65.77 -19.70 2.01
N VAL A 64 -66.59 -19.22 1.08
CA VAL A 64 -66.82 -17.81 0.70
C VAL A 64 -67.59 -17.06 1.82
N PRO A 65 -67.46 -15.71 1.95
CA PRO A 65 -67.78 -14.96 3.18
C PRO A 65 -69.22 -14.41 3.18
N PRO A 66 -69.62 -13.63 4.22
CA PRO A 66 -69.85 -12.20 3.90
C PRO A 66 -69.60 -11.15 5.02
N ARG A 67 -69.34 -9.93 4.52
CA ARG A 67 -69.79 -8.59 4.97
C ARG A 67 -69.31 -7.97 6.31
N SER A 68 -68.48 -6.93 6.11
CA SER A 68 -68.59 -5.53 6.57
C SER A 68 -69.40 -5.17 7.82
N THR A 69 -68.74 -4.52 8.78
CA THR A 69 -69.20 -3.27 9.45
C THR A 69 -68.08 -2.68 10.34
N GLU A 70 -67.73 -1.41 10.11
CA GLU A 70 -67.14 -0.49 11.11
C GLU A 70 -68.24 0.03 12.07
N PRO A 71 -67.99 0.73 13.21
CA PRO A 71 -66.79 1.51 13.61
C PRO A 71 -66.31 1.39 15.10
N SER A 72 -65.14 2.01 15.38
CA SER A 72 -64.50 2.54 16.62
C SER A 72 -65.33 2.74 17.92
N PRO A 73 -64.77 2.83 19.17
CA PRO A 73 -63.51 3.54 19.54
C PRO A 73 -62.65 2.95 20.72
N GLN A 74 -61.48 3.56 20.97
CA GLN A 74 -60.60 3.33 22.14
C GLN A 74 -61.24 3.79 23.48
N PRO A 75 -60.76 3.30 24.64
CA PRO A 75 -59.87 4.14 25.45
C PRO A 75 -58.76 3.43 26.28
N ARG A 76 -57.61 4.13 26.36
CA ARG A 76 -56.64 4.33 27.47
C ARG A 76 -56.32 3.21 28.49
N ALA A 77 -55.01 2.93 28.50
CA ALA A 77 -54.07 2.90 29.65
C ALA A 77 -54.22 1.84 30.76
N ARG A 78 -53.12 1.12 31.01
CA ARG A 78 -52.51 0.98 32.35
C ARG A 78 -51.10 0.40 32.28
N SER A 79 -50.16 1.21 32.73
CA SER A 79 -48.81 0.83 33.17
C SER A 79 -48.85 -0.20 34.28
N ARG A 80 -47.93 -1.17 34.28
CA ARG A 80 -47.53 -1.82 35.54
C ARG A 80 -46.03 -2.11 35.57
N ARG A 81 -45.42 -1.53 36.60
CA ARG A 81 -44.02 -1.60 37.01
C ARG A 81 -43.60 -3.03 37.37
N ALA A 82 -42.31 -3.29 37.19
CA ALA A 82 -41.54 -4.40 37.73
C ALA A 82 -41.59 -4.48 39.27
N PRO A 83 -41.05 -5.57 39.84
CA PRO A 83 -39.94 -5.37 40.78
C PRO A 83 -38.74 -6.30 40.56
N SER A 84 -37.60 -5.81 41.03
CA SER A 84 -36.27 -6.41 41.10
C SER A 84 -36.01 -7.16 42.41
N ARG A 85 -34.97 -8.01 42.43
CA ARG A 85 -33.84 -8.07 43.41
C ARG A 85 -32.95 -9.29 43.08
N ARG A 86 -31.64 -9.10 42.83
CA ARG A 86 -30.48 -9.31 43.74
C ARG A 86 -30.44 -10.71 44.36
N ALA A 87 -29.32 -11.41 44.53
CA ALA A 87 -27.90 -11.32 44.18
C ALA A 87 -27.38 -12.79 44.36
N VAL A 88 -26.24 -13.24 43.84
CA VAL A 88 -24.93 -13.20 44.54
C VAL A 88 -23.91 -13.92 43.64
N LEU A 89 -22.73 -13.33 43.50
CA LEU A 89 -21.48 -13.91 42.98
C LEU A 89 -20.57 -14.32 44.15
N THR A 90 -19.92 -15.49 44.06
CA THR A 90 -18.58 -15.90 44.61
C THR A 90 -18.51 -17.45 44.57
N ALA A 91 -17.41 -18.18 44.37
CA ALA A 91 -15.97 -17.91 44.26
C ALA A 91 -15.22 -19.13 43.67
N ALA A 92 -13.99 -18.85 43.22
CA ALA A 92 -12.73 -19.62 43.28
C ALA A 92 -12.69 -21.17 43.23
N GLY A 93 -11.75 -21.69 42.43
CA GLY A 93 -11.53 -23.11 42.19
C GLY A 93 -10.54 -23.82 43.09
N THR A 94 -10.39 -25.12 42.82
CA THR A 94 -9.26 -26.01 43.15
C THR A 94 -9.35 -27.22 42.21
N GLY A 95 -8.22 -27.63 41.62
CA GLY A 95 -8.09 -28.91 40.95
C GLY A 95 -7.75 -30.05 41.92
N VAL A 96 -8.01 -31.30 41.49
CA VAL A 96 -7.14 -32.50 41.49
C VAL A 96 -7.99 -33.73 41.12
N ALA A 97 -7.35 -34.67 40.42
CA ALA A 97 -7.83 -35.86 39.73
C ALA A 97 -8.55 -36.94 40.56
N GLY A 98 -9.30 -37.82 39.87
CA GLY A 98 -9.71 -39.13 40.40
C GLY A 98 -10.74 -39.84 39.50
N ALA A 99 -10.48 -41.08 39.12
CA ALA A 99 -11.14 -41.82 38.04
C ALA A 99 -12.39 -42.64 38.46
N ALA A 100 -13.29 -42.80 37.47
CA ALA A 100 -14.17 -43.92 37.10
C ALA A 100 -14.74 -44.89 38.16
N VAL A 101 -16.10 -44.98 38.22
CA VAL A 101 -16.92 -46.21 38.13
C VAL A 101 -18.27 -45.84 37.49
N GLY A 102 -18.77 -46.68 36.57
CA GLY A 102 -19.92 -46.42 35.70
C GLY A 102 -21.32 -46.61 36.31
N GLY A 103 -22.32 -46.22 35.52
CA GLY A 103 -23.75 -46.41 35.80
C GLY A 103 -24.61 -45.70 34.75
N ALA A 104 -25.38 -46.47 34.01
CA ALA A 104 -26.08 -46.09 32.77
C ALA A 104 -27.24 -45.09 32.98
N GLY A 105 -27.39 -44.16 32.03
CA GLY A 105 -28.54 -43.26 31.91
C GLY A 105 -28.52 -42.55 30.56
N THR A 106 -29.25 -43.10 29.59
CA THR A 106 -29.31 -42.66 28.20
C THR A 106 -30.01 -41.30 28.04
N TRP A 107 -29.28 -40.29 27.57
CA TRP A 107 -29.83 -39.18 26.79
C TRP A 107 -28.95 -38.95 25.57
N ALA A 108 -29.48 -39.33 24.42
CA ALA A 108 -28.85 -39.10 23.12
C ALA A 108 -28.93 -37.61 22.77
N LEU A 109 -27.91 -36.84 23.17
CA LEU A 109 -27.60 -35.57 22.54
C LEU A 109 -26.48 -35.85 21.54
N THR A 110 -26.79 -35.67 20.26
CA THR A 110 -25.85 -35.68 19.15
C THR A 110 -24.76 -34.64 19.41
N SER A 111 -23.68 -35.05 20.07
CA SER A 111 -22.47 -34.25 20.13
C SER A 111 -21.83 -34.31 18.76
N PRO A 112 -21.56 -33.18 18.09
CA PRO A 112 -20.75 -33.21 16.89
C PRO A 112 -19.40 -33.84 17.26
N SER A 113 -18.99 -34.85 16.49
CA SER A 113 -17.65 -35.46 16.58
C SER A 113 -16.62 -34.36 16.74
N PRO A 114 -15.62 -34.49 17.65
CA PRO A 114 -14.58 -33.48 17.77
C PRO A 114 -13.96 -33.30 16.38
N THR A 115 -14.11 -32.09 15.84
CA THR A 115 -13.64 -31.74 14.51
C THR A 115 -12.17 -32.14 14.44
N ARG A 116 -11.84 -33.15 13.63
CA ARG A 116 -10.43 -33.47 13.38
C ARG A 116 -9.83 -32.19 12.82
N LEU A 117 -8.91 -31.60 13.59
CA LEU A 117 -8.13 -30.46 13.13
C LEU A 117 -7.60 -30.79 11.73
N THR A 118 -7.86 -29.90 10.77
CA THR A 118 -7.27 -30.01 9.44
C THR A 118 -5.75 -30.03 9.58
N GLU A 119 -5.02 -30.58 8.61
CA GLU A 119 -3.55 -30.54 8.66
C GLU A 119 -3.02 -29.11 8.81
N ALA A 120 -3.72 -28.11 8.25
CA ALA A 120 -3.47 -26.68 8.44
C ALA A 120 -3.65 -26.23 9.91
N GLN A 121 -4.75 -26.61 10.56
CA GLN A 121 -5.01 -26.29 11.98
C GLN A 121 -4.04 -27.01 12.92
N LYS A 122 -3.64 -28.26 12.62
CA LYS A 122 -2.59 -28.97 13.36
C LYS A 122 -1.22 -28.30 13.18
N LEU A 123 -0.92 -27.79 11.99
CA LEU A 123 0.32 -27.08 11.70
C LEU A 123 0.38 -25.73 12.42
N ALA A 124 -0.75 -25.01 12.49
CA ALA A 124 -0.90 -23.76 13.22
C ALA A 124 -0.79 -23.96 14.74
N ALA A 125 -1.47 -24.98 15.29
CA ALA A 125 -1.41 -25.32 16.71
C ALA A 125 -0.01 -25.80 17.15
N ARG A 126 0.74 -26.46 16.27
CA ARG A 126 2.13 -26.91 16.54
C ARG A 126 3.17 -25.78 16.51
N ARG A 127 2.83 -24.58 16.01
CA ARG A 127 3.80 -23.51 15.72
C ARG A 127 3.68 -22.27 16.60
N SER A 128 2.72 -22.16 17.51
CA SER A 128 2.58 -20.95 18.36
C SER A 128 3.76 -20.71 19.32
N THR A 129 4.66 -21.69 19.49
CA THR A 129 5.76 -21.63 20.47
C THR A 129 7.18 -21.58 19.88
N ARG A 130 7.37 -21.43 18.56
CA ARG A 130 8.72 -21.23 18.00
C ARG A 130 9.02 -19.75 17.76
N LYS A 131 10.03 -19.23 18.48
CA LYS A 131 10.66 -17.93 18.25
C LYS A 131 10.89 -17.74 16.75
N ARG A 132 10.28 -16.68 16.18
CA ARG A 132 10.26 -16.42 14.73
C ARG A 132 11.72 -16.22 14.24
N PRO A 133 12.11 -16.79 13.09
CA PRO A 133 13.41 -16.50 12.50
C PRO A 133 13.52 -14.99 12.22
N GLU A 134 14.65 -14.40 12.60
CA GLU A 134 15.03 -13.05 12.23
C GLU A 134 14.98 -12.88 10.70
N GLY A 135 14.39 -11.79 10.21
CA GLY A 135 14.16 -11.55 8.78
C GLY A 135 12.89 -12.18 8.18
N ALA A 136 12.16 -13.03 8.92
CA ALA A 136 10.89 -13.57 8.42
C ALA A 136 9.79 -12.49 8.44
N PRO A 137 8.99 -12.36 7.36
CA PRO A 137 7.91 -11.39 7.33
C PRO A 137 6.87 -11.71 8.38
N PRO A 138 6.19 -10.69 8.91
CA PRO A 138 5.06 -10.90 9.79
C PRO A 138 3.97 -11.69 9.05
N THR A 139 3.12 -12.39 9.80
CA THR A 139 2.04 -13.19 9.19
C THR A 139 1.01 -12.20 8.68
N PRO A 140 0.57 -12.29 7.41
CA PRO A 140 -0.52 -11.45 6.94
C PRO A 140 -1.73 -11.61 7.87
N LEU A 141 -2.33 -10.49 8.27
CA LEU A 141 -3.58 -10.49 9.04
C LEU A 141 -4.72 -11.07 8.19
N TRP A 142 -4.70 -10.75 6.89
CA TRP A 142 -5.68 -11.18 5.91
C TRP A 142 -5.11 -11.02 4.50
N ARG A 143 -5.83 -11.61 3.54
CA ARG A 143 -5.68 -11.41 2.10
C ARG A 143 -7.00 -10.88 1.54
N TYR A 144 -6.93 -9.91 0.64
CA TYR A 144 -8.05 -9.38 -0.11
C TYR A 144 -7.75 -9.48 -1.61
N ASP A 145 -8.63 -10.08 -2.39
CA ASP A 145 -8.45 -10.23 -3.84
C ASP A 145 -9.26 -9.18 -4.61
N LEU A 146 -8.54 -8.31 -5.31
CA LEU A 146 -9.13 -7.37 -6.26
C LEU A 146 -9.78 -8.11 -7.42
N ARG A 147 -10.82 -7.50 -8.02
CA ARG A 147 -11.48 -8.07 -9.20
C ARG A 147 -10.57 -8.02 -10.42
N GLU A 148 -9.81 -6.93 -10.54
CA GLU A 148 -8.79 -6.73 -11.56
C GLU A 148 -7.49 -6.27 -10.91
N PRO A 149 -6.32 -6.54 -11.53
CA PRO A 149 -5.05 -6.04 -11.02
C PRO A 149 -5.02 -4.52 -10.89
N SER A 150 -4.48 -4.00 -9.79
CA SER A 150 -4.30 -2.55 -9.63
C SER A 150 -3.14 -2.06 -10.50
N GLY A 151 -3.46 -1.35 -11.59
CA GLY A 151 -2.47 -0.86 -12.56
C GLY A 151 -2.08 0.61 -12.40
N SER A 152 -3.04 1.50 -12.10
CA SER A 152 -2.84 2.95 -12.18
C SER A 152 -2.87 3.67 -10.84
N PHE A 153 -3.31 2.99 -9.78
CA PHE A 153 -3.54 3.59 -8.46
C PHE A 153 -2.51 3.09 -7.44
N SER A 154 -1.93 4.00 -6.67
CA SER A 154 -1.08 3.69 -5.53
C SER A 154 -1.96 3.39 -4.33
N PRO A 155 -1.85 2.21 -3.68
CA PRO A 155 -2.62 1.90 -2.48
C PRO A 155 -2.39 2.97 -1.41
N PHE A 156 -3.41 3.23 -0.59
CA PHE A 156 -3.35 4.28 0.43
C PHE A 156 -3.91 3.76 1.75
N LEU A 157 -3.17 3.98 2.84
CA LEU A 157 -3.63 3.68 4.19
C LEU A 157 -4.08 4.97 4.87
N TRP A 158 -5.38 5.12 5.07
CA TRP A 158 -5.94 6.24 5.80
C TRP A 158 -5.87 5.96 7.31
N ARG A 159 -5.03 6.74 8.01
CA ARG A 159 -4.87 6.75 9.48
C ARG A 159 -4.72 5.37 10.11
N ASP A 160 -4.05 4.45 9.42
CA ASP A 160 -3.85 3.06 9.87
C ASP A 160 -5.16 2.35 10.27
N ARG A 161 -6.26 2.66 9.55
CA ARG A 161 -7.60 2.08 9.78
C ARG A 161 -8.26 1.57 8.52
N ILE A 162 -8.15 2.32 7.42
CA ILE A 162 -8.84 2.00 6.17
C ILE A 162 -7.84 1.93 5.03
N ALA A 163 -7.78 0.78 4.38
CA ALA A 163 -7.09 0.57 3.13
C ALA A 163 -7.97 1.05 1.97
N LEU A 164 -7.54 2.10 1.28
CA LEU A 164 -8.11 2.53 0.03
C LEU A 164 -7.39 1.83 -1.12
N LEU A 165 -8.13 1.03 -1.86
CA LEU A 165 -7.68 0.21 -2.98
C LEU A 165 -8.45 0.58 -4.25
N ALA A 166 -7.93 0.21 -5.41
CA ALA A 166 -8.62 0.40 -6.67
C ALA A 166 -8.29 -0.69 -7.69
N ASP A 167 -9.31 -1.11 -8.44
CA ASP A 167 -9.27 -2.08 -9.52
C ASP A 167 -9.91 -1.49 -10.78
N GLY A 168 -9.07 -0.86 -11.62
CA GLY A 168 -9.47 -0.30 -12.92
C GLY A 168 -10.44 0.87 -12.80
N THR A 169 -11.74 0.58 -12.69
CA THR A 169 -12.83 1.58 -12.62
C THR A 169 -13.37 1.83 -11.22
N THR A 170 -13.01 1.00 -10.26
CA THR A 170 -13.64 0.97 -8.95
C THR A 170 -12.64 1.36 -7.86
N ALA A 171 -13.14 2.05 -6.83
CA ALA A 171 -12.44 2.28 -5.57
C ALA A 171 -13.12 1.45 -4.48
N VAL A 172 -12.31 0.90 -3.57
CA VAL A 172 -12.77 0.06 -2.47
C VAL A 172 -12.13 0.52 -1.17
N GLY A 173 -12.94 0.69 -0.13
CA GLY A 173 -12.47 0.87 1.24
C GLY A 173 -12.53 -0.46 1.98
N VAL A 174 -11.41 -0.87 2.57
CA VAL A 174 -11.28 -2.12 3.33
C VAL A 174 -10.79 -1.79 4.74
N ASP A 175 -11.41 -2.37 5.76
CA ASP A 175 -10.93 -2.26 7.14
C ASP A 175 -9.57 -2.96 7.29
N ILE A 176 -8.54 -2.24 7.73
CA ILE A 176 -7.17 -2.76 7.76
C ILE A 176 -6.97 -3.89 8.76
N ARG A 177 -7.83 -4.00 9.77
CA ARG A 177 -7.68 -4.99 10.85
C ARG A 177 -8.31 -6.33 10.46
N THR A 178 -9.44 -6.27 9.76
CA THR A 178 -10.29 -7.43 9.47
C THR A 178 -10.22 -7.88 8.02
N GLY A 179 -9.88 -7.00 7.08
CA GLY A 179 -9.93 -7.28 5.64
C GLY A 179 -11.34 -7.16 5.05
N ASN A 180 -12.33 -6.76 5.86
CA ASN A 180 -13.70 -6.61 5.40
C ASN A 180 -13.86 -5.37 4.53
N GLU A 181 -14.56 -5.53 3.41
CA GLU A 181 -14.98 -4.43 2.56
C GLU A 181 -16.00 -3.56 3.31
N LEU A 182 -15.66 -2.28 3.49
CA LEU A 182 -16.53 -1.28 4.11
C LEU A 182 -17.47 -0.67 3.07
N TRP A 183 -16.94 -0.41 1.88
CA TRP A 183 -17.69 0.20 0.79
C TRP A 183 -16.99 -0.04 -0.56
N ARG A 184 -17.78 0.08 -1.63
CA ARG A 184 -17.32 -0.01 -3.01
C ARG A 184 -17.98 1.02 -3.89
N ARG A 185 -17.17 1.68 -4.73
CA ARG A 185 -17.64 2.69 -5.67
C ARG A 185 -17.13 2.47 -7.07
N THR A 186 -18.05 2.25 -7.98
CA THR A 186 -17.77 2.05 -9.40
C THR A 186 -17.71 3.37 -10.17
N ALA A 187 -17.23 3.32 -11.41
CA ALA A 187 -17.16 4.46 -12.34
C ALA A 187 -16.36 5.68 -11.83
N LEU A 188 -15.32 5.43 -11.02
CA LEU A 188 -14.39 6.46 -10.55
C LEU A 188 -13.10 6.50 -11.36
N ARG A 189 -12.65 5.34 -11.88
CA ARG A 189 -11.34 5.13 -12.52
C ARG A 189 -10.18 5.81 -11.77
N PRO A 190 -9.91 5.44 -10.50
CA PRO A 190 -8.87 6.10 -9.70
C PRO A 190 -7.47 5.96 -10.31
N ARG A 191 -6.67 7.02 -10.22
CA ARG A 191 -5.31 7.09 -10.79
C ARG A 191 -4.36 7.84 -9.87
N GLY A 192 -3.08 7.48 -9.94
CA GLY A 192 -2.04 8.09 -9.14
C GLY A 192 -2.20 7.74 -7.66
N ARG A 193 -1.85 8.67 -6.78
CA ARG A 193 -1.99 8.51 -5.33
C ARG A 193 -3.25 9.20 -4.83
N ALA A 194 -3.69 8.81 -3.64
CA ALA A 194 -4.67 9.58 -2.87
C ALA A 194 -3.95 10.57 -1.93
N TRP A 195 -4.67 11.59 -1.46
CA TRP A 195 -4.17 12.55 -0.47
C TRP A 195 -5.13 12.63 0.72
N GLY A 196 -4.62 12.42 1.93
CA GLY A 196 -5.38 12.74 3.15
C GLY A 196 -5.50 14.26 3.32
N LEU A 197 -6.69 14.72 3.68
CA LEU A 197 -6.99 16.12 4.00
C LEU A 197 -7.23 16.27 5.51
N ASP A 198 -7.06 17.48 6.02
CA ASP A 198 -7.10 17.77 7.46
C ASP A 198 -8.49 17.56 8.07
N ASP A 199 -9.54 17.74 7.26
CA ASP A 199 -10.92 17.44 7.63
C ASP A 199 -11.21 15.94 7.75
N GLY A 200 -10.22 15.08 7.46
CA GLY A 200 -10.33 13.63 7.50
C GLY A 200 -10.75 12.99 6.17
N SER A 201 -11.13 13.78 5.17
CA SER A 201 -11.48 13.25 3.85
C SER A 201 -10.24 12.86 3.04
N VAL A 202 -10.46 12.13 1.95
CA VAL A 202 -9.40 11.66 1.05
C VAL A 202 -9.66 12.18 -0.36
N LEU A 203 -8.73 13.00 -0.87
CA LEU A 203 -8.74 13.46 -2.25
C LEU A 203 -8.34 12.33 -3.18
N LEU A 204 -9.15 12.11 -4.22
CA LEU A 204 -8.98 11.08 -5.23
C LEU A 204 -9.10 11.69 -6.63
N ALA A 205 -8.10 11.41 -7.48
CA ALA A 205 -8.13 11.76 -8.89
C ALA A 205 -8.53 10.54 -9.73
N GLY A 206 -9.51 10.72 -10.63
CA GLY A 206 -9.95 9.70 -11.56
C GLY A 206 -10.58 10.32 -12.80
N ASP A 207 -11.77 9.86 -13.20
CA ASP A 207 -12.55 10.54 -14.24
C ASP A 207 -13.03 11.94 -13.81
N ASP A 208 -13.13 12.16 -12.51
CA ASP A 208 -13.38 13.44 -11.84
C ASP A 208 -12.37 13.61 -10.68
N LEU A 209 -12.28 14.83 -10.13
CA LEU A 209 -11.47 15.12 -8.94
C LEU A 209 -12.41 15.37 -7.77
N MET A 210 -12.31 14.54 -6.74
CA MET A 210 -13.24 14.55 -5.61
C MET A 210 -12.57 14.24 -4.29
N ALA A 211 -13.18 14.68 -3.18
CA ALA A 211 -12.84 14.22 -1.85
C ALA A 211 -13.92 13.23 -1.37
N LEU A 212 -13.48 12.16 -0.73
CA LEU A 212 -14.32 11.08 -0.21
C LEU A 212 -14.21 11.02 1.31
N ASP A 213 -15.32 10.68 1.98
CA ASP A 213 -15.24 10.16 3.35
C ASP A 213 -14.69 8.73 3.28
N PRO A 214 -13.58 8.42 3.97
CA PRO A 214 -12.98 7.10 3.92
C PRO A 214 -13.81 6.01 4.61
N HIS A 215 -14.77 6.32 5.49
CA HIS A 215 -15.55 5.33 6.23
C HIS A 215 -16.65 4.68 5.40
N ASP A 216 -17.30 5.45 4.54
CA ASP A 216 -18.44 4.98 3.72
C ASP A 216 -18.24 5.22 2.21
N GLY A 217 -17.15 5.89 1.82
CA GLY A 217 -16.83 6.21 0.44
C GLY A 217 -17.67 7.35 -0.14
N SER A 218 -18.54 7.99 0.64
CA SER A 218 -19.41 9.08 0.18
C SER A 218 -18.59 10.28 -0.30
N THR A 219 -19.09 11.01 -1.30
CA THR A 219 -18.38 12.19 -1.80
C THR A 219 -18.69 13.40 -0.93
N THR A 220 -17.67 13.95 -0.27
CA THR A 220 -17.78 15.18 0.53
C THR A 220 -17.56 16.44 -0.32
N TRP A 221 -16.75 16.35 -1.37
CA TRP A 221 -16.47 17.47 -2.26
C TRP A 221 -16.18 17.04 -3.71
N ARG A 222 -16.45 17.93 -4.67
CA ARG A 222 -16.08 17.76 -6.09
C ARG A 222 -15.50 19.03 -6.67
N ALA A 223 -14.52 18.90 -7.54
CA ALA A 223 -13.89 20.00 -8.27
C ALA A 223 -14.77 20.58 -9.39
N ARG A 224 -16.01 20.98 -9.09
CA ARG A 224 -17.01 21.43 -10.08
C ARG A 224 -16.48 22.52 -11.03
N ARG A 225 -15.72 23.48 -10.48
CA ARG A 225 -15.09 24.58 -11.23
C ARG A 225 -14.05 24.11 -12.26
N TYR A 226 -13.42 22.97 -12.00
CA TYR A 226 -12.35 22.42 -12.84
C TYR A 226 -12.76 21.10 -13.49
N ARG A 227 -14.07 20.82 -13.57
CA ARG A 227 -14.58 19.56 -14.13
C ARG A 227 -14.06 19.29 -15.53
N ARG A 228 -13.86 18.02 -15.85
CA ARG A 228 -13.49 17.59 -17.21
C ARG A 228 -14.58 18.03 -18.19
N GLY A 229 -14.18 18.54 -19.36
CA GLY A 229 -15.09 19.07 -20.38
C GLY A 229 -15.66 20.47 -20.11
N GLY A 230 -15.35 21.09 -18.96
CA GLY A 230 -15.67 22.50 -18.70
C GLY A 230 -14.70 23.48 -19.37
N ASP A 231 -14.77 24.75 -18.96
CA ASP A 231 -13.96 25.83 -19.53
C ASP A 231 -12.49 25.78 -19.11
N ARG A 232 -12.23 25.34 -17.87
CA ARG A 232 -10.89 25.20 -17.28
C ARG A 232 -10.71 23.84 -16.58
N PRO A 233 -10.74 22.72 -17.31
CA PRO A 233 -10.55 21.39 -16.73
C PRO A 233 -9.21 21.28 -15.98
N TRP A 234 -9.21 20.56 -14.87
CA TRP A 234 -7.99 20.10 -14.23
C TRP A 234 -7.29 19.07 -15.13
N THR A 235 -5.95 19.05 -15.08
CA THR A 235 -5.11 18.14 -15.86
C THR A 235 -4.14 17.35 -14.99
N ALA A 236 -3.76 17.90 -13.83
CA ALA A 236 -2.98 17.18 -12.82
C ALA A 236 -3.20 17.77 -11.42
N VAL A 237 -3.14 16.91 -10.40
CA VAL A 237 -3.00 17.33 -9.00
C VAL A 237 -1.51 17.48 -8.71
N LEU A 238 -1.08 18.69 -8.36
CA LEU A 238 0.32 19.01 -8.09
C LEU A 238 0.68 18.68 -6.64
N ALA A 239 -0.18 19.09 -5.71
CA ALA A 239 -0.06 18.84 -4.28
C ALA A 239 -1.42 19.03 -3.61
N ALA A 240 -1.56 18.48 -2.41
CA ALA A 240 -2.68 18.77 -1.51
C ALA A 240 -2.16 18.75 -0.06
N HIS A 241 -2.56 19.74 0.72
CA HIS A 241 -2.18 19.89 2.14
C HIS A 241 -3.06 20.95 2.81
N ALA A 242 -3.47 20.72 4.05
CA ALA A 242 -4.28 21.64 4.84
C ALA A 242 -5.55 22.16 4.14
N GLY A 243 -6.29 21.25 3.49
CA GLY A 243 -7.52 21.59 2.77
C GLY A 243 -7.31 22.42 1.50
N ILE A 244 -6.07 22.72 1.13
CA ILE A 244 -5.71 23.41 -0.11
C ILE A 244 -5.21 22.38 -1.13
N VAL A 245 -5.73 22.46 -2.35
CA VAL A 245 -5.25 21.66 -3.49
C VAL A 245 -4.60 22.57 -4.53
N TRP A 246 -3.39 22.21 -4.96
CA TRP A 246 -2.70 22.84 -6.07
C TRP A 246 -2.92 22.02 -7.34
N LEU A 247 -3.51 22.64 -8.35
CA LEU A 247 -3.92 22.00 -9.60
C LEU A 247 -3.23 22.62 -10.79
N ALA A 248 -2.84 21.79 -11.77
CA ALA A 248 -2.66 22.25 -13.12
C ALA A 248 -4.03 22.27 -13.81
N VAL A 249 -4.42 23.40 -14.35
CA VAL A 249 -5.69 23.56 -15.09
C VAL A 249 -5.39 24.13 -16.47
N GLU A 250 -6.24 23.79 -17.43
CA GLU A 250 -6.05 24.15 -18.82
C GLU A 250 -7.28 24.90 -19.32
N ALA A 251 -7.13 26.17 -19.68
CA ALA A 251 -8.23 26.93 -20.25
C ALA A 251 -8.43 26.58 -21.74
N ARG A 252 -9.68 26.41 -22.17
CA ARG A 252 -10.02 26.38 -23.59
C ARG A 252 -9.77 27.79 -24.16
N SER A 253 -8.66 27.96 -24.86
CA SER A 253 -8.42 29.15 -25.69
C SER A 253 -8.92 28.84 -27.11
N GLY A 254 -9.58 29.81 -27.75
CA GLY A 254 -10.06 29.71 -29.14
C GLY A 254 -8.95 29.66 -30.21
N GLY A 255 -7.68 29.49 -29.83
CA GLY A 255 -6.51 29.42 -30.71
C GLY A 255 -5.52 28.29 -30.35
N ARG A 256 -4.51 28.09 -31.21
CA ARG A 256 -3.57 26.94 -31.21
C ARG A 256 -2.79 26.66 -29.91
N ALA A 257 -2.71 27.60 -28.96
CA ALA A 257 -2.00 27.40 -27.70
C ALA A 257 -2.97 27.37 -26.50
N ARG A 258 -3.08 26.19 -25.86
CA ARG A 258 -3.82 26.05 -24.60
C ARG A 258 -3.04 26.72 -23.46
N ARG A 259 -3.67 27.65 -22.74
CA ARG A 259 -3.04 28.33 -21.60
C ARG A 259 -3.20 27.47 -20.36
N ARG A 260 -2.08 26.92 -19.89
CA ARG A 260 -2.04 26.16 -18.63
C ARG A 260 -1.70 27.10 -17.47
N THR A 261 -2.36 26.88 -16.34
CA THR A 261 -2.14 27.64 -15.12
C THR A 261 -2.05 26.70 -13.93
N VAL A 262 -1.18 27.03 -12.99
CA VAL A 262 -1.23 26.47 -11.64
C VAL A 262 -2.27 27.26 -10.85
N VAL A 263 -3.10 26.57 -10.10
CA VAL A 263 -4.13 27.16 -9.25
C VAL A 263 -4.00 26.59 -7.84
N ALA A 264 -4.02 27.45 -6.82
CA ALA A 264 -4.31 27.02 -5.45
C ALA A 264 -5.80 27.20 -5.17
N HIS A 265 -6.45 26.13 -4.74
CA HIS A 265 -7.87 26.10 -4.46
C HIS A 265 -8.12 25.63 -3.03
N ASP A 266 -8.88 26.42 -2.28
CA ASP A 266 -9.33 26.07 -0.95
C ASP A 266 -10.62 25.24 -1.06
N ILE A 267 -10.59 24.01 -0.54
CA ILE A 267 -11.68 23.05 -0.69
C ILE A 267 -12.91 23.48 0.12
N ALA A 268 -12.71 23.97 1.35
CA ALA A 268 -13.78 24.30 2.28
C ALA A 268 -14.59 25.52 1.83
N SER A 269 -13.93 26.60 1.43
CA SER A 269 -14.57 27.82 0.92
C SER A 269 -14.92 27.75 -0.57
N GLY A 270 -14.36 26.79 -1.31
CA GLY A 270 -14.50 26.69 -2.77
C GLY A 270 -13.82 27.84 -3.53
N ARG A 271 -12.93 28.60 -2.89
CA ARG A 271 -12.27 29.77 -3.48
C ARG A 271 -10.96 29.40 -4.16
N GLU A 272 -10.71 30.03 -5.30
CA GLU A 272 -9.37 30.09 -5.87
C GLU A 272 -8.57 31.14 -5.09
N LEU A 273 -7.52 30.70 -4.41
CA LEU A 273 -6.65 31.56 -3.60
C LEU A 273 -5.72 32.39 -4.48
N TRP A 274 -5.15 31.75 -5.51
CA TRP A 274 -4.31 32.38 -6.52
C TRP A 274 -4.21 31.52 -7.78
N SER A 275 -3.79 32.13 -8.88
CA SER A 275 -3.39 31.42 -10.09
C SER A 275 -2.14 32.03 -10.72
N SER A 276 -1.29 31.17 -11.28
CA SER A 276 -0.03 31.54 -11.90
C SER A 276 0.16 30.81 -13.24
N PRO A 277 0.86 31.40 -14.22
CA PRO A 277 1.17 30.71 -15.47
C PRO A 277 1.94 29.41 -15.21
N LEU A 278 1.51 28.32 -15.85
CA LEU A 278 2.27 27.05 -15.87
C LEU A 278 3.02 26.97 -17.19
N PRO A 279 4.37 27.05 -17.20
CA PRO A 279 5.13 26.88 -18.43
C PRO A 279 4.82 25.55 -19.11
N ALA A 280 4.96 25.52 -20.43
CA ALA A 280 4.78 24.31 -21.21
C ALA A 280 5.76 23.20 -20.76
N GLY A 281 5.39 21.94 -21.03
CA GLY A 281 6.22 20.80 -20.65
C GLY A 281 6.20 20.49 -19.15
N PHE A 282 5.11 20.76 -18.43
CA PHE A 282 4.92 20.29 -17.05
C PHE A 282 5.23 18.79 -16.92
N ARG A 283 6.05 18.43 -15.93
CA ARG A 283 6.44 17.04 -15.63
C ARG A 283 5.97 16.60 -14.25
N THR A 284 6.30 17.38 -13.23
CA THR A 284 5.95 17.06 -11.84
C THR A 284 6.00 18.31 -10.97
N ALA A 285 5.42 18.22 -9.78
CA ALA A 285 5.49 19.26 -8.77
C ALA A 285 5.69 18.65 -7.38
N HIS A 286 6.35 19.41 -6.51
CA HIS A 286 6.65 19.01 -5.15
C HIS A 286 6.35 20.13 -4.17
N LEU A 287 5.83 19.77 -3.00
CA LEU A 287 5.55 20.72 -1.91
C LEU A 287 6.62 20.58 -0.83
N LEU A 288 7.21 21.69 -0.40
CA LEU A 288 8.16 21.75 0.73
C LEU A 288 7.93 23.05 1.50
N GLY A 289 7.46 22.94 2.75
CA GLY A 289 7.17 24.10 3.60
C GLY A 289 6.30 25.14 2.87
N ASP A 290 6.89 26.32 2.63
CA ASP A 290 6.26 27.48 1.99
C ASP A 290 6.40 27.52 0.47
N PHE A 291 6.91 26.45 -0.15
CA PHE A 291 7.23 26.42 -1.57
C PHE A 291 6.49 25.31 -2.30
N LEU A 292 6.01 25.64 -3.49
CA LEU A 292 5.63 24.68 -4.52
C LEU A 292 6.70 24.71 -5.63
N VAL A 293 7.43 23.62 -5.79
CA VAL A 293 8.45 23.47 -6.82
C VAL A 293 7.83 22.78 -8.03
N VAL A 294 7.78 23.48 -9.16
CA VAL A 294 7.24 22.97 -10.43
C VAL A 294 8.40 22.64 -11.37
N VAL A 295 8.45 21.40 -11.83
CA VAL A 295 9.44 20.92 -12.80
C VAL A 295 8.81 20.86 -14.18
N THR A 296 9.42 21.58 -15.12
CA THR A 296 8.99 21.67 -16.52
C THR A 296 10.14 21.36 -17.47
N GLY A 297 9.86 20.90 -18.67
CA GLY A 297 10.83 20.73 -19.75
C GLY A 297 10.27 19.78 -20.80
N ALA A 298 10.50 20.09 -22.08
CA ALA A 298 10.20 19.17 -23.17
C ALA A 298 11.16 17.96 -23.15
N ASP A 299 10.89 16.94 -23.95
CA ASP A 299 11.82 15.82 -24.11
C ASP A 299 13.05 16.28 -24.90
N GLY A 300 14.24 15.89 -24.46
CA GLY A 300 15.51 16.37 -25.01
C GLY A 300 15.98 17.72 -24.46
N GLU A 301 15.10 18.51 -23.84
CA GLU A 301 15.44 19.85 -23.31
C GLU A 301 15.84 19.84 -21.83
N PRO A 302 16.79 20.69 -21.40
CA PRO A 302 17.12 20.85 -19.99
C PRO A 302 15.87 21.10 -19.15
N ARG A 303 15.79 20.42 -18.01
CA ARG A 303 14.66 20.60 -17.10
C ARG A 303 14.79 21.95 -16.41
N ARG A 304 13.67 22.63 -16.20
CA ARG A 304 13.56 23.89 -15.47
C ARG A 304 12.74 23.65 -14.20
N CYS A 305 13.26 24.13 -13.09
CA CYS A 305 12.60 24.06 -11.79
C CYS A 305 12.23 25.48 -11.37
N THR A 306 10.94 25.71 -11.20
CA THR A 306 10.36 26.99 -10.79
C THR A 306 9.85 26.85 -9.37
N VAL A 307 10.34 27.70 -8.48
CA VAL A 307 9.93 27.74 -7.07
C VAL A 307 8.86 28.81 -6.93
N LEU A 308 7.65 28.39 -6.64
CA LEU A 308 6.51 29.27 -6.37
C LEU A 308 6.31 29.40 -4.86
N ASP A 309 6.02 30.61 -4.41
CA ASP A 309 5.48 30.83 -3.08
C ASP A 309 4.13 30.14 -2.95
N ARG A 310 4.00 29.24 -1.97
CA ARG A 310 2.81 28.40 -1.78
C ARG A 310 1.55 29.22 -1.52
N ARG A 311 1.66 30.38 -0.85
CA ARG A 311 0.53 31.20 -0.40
C ARG A 311 0.07 32.20 -1.44
N THR A 312 0.98 32.70 -2.27
CA THR A 312 0.71 33.79 -3.23
C THR A 312 0.83 33.36 -4.69
N GLY A 313 1.44 32.21 -4.96
CA GLY A 313 1.72 31.73 -6.31
C GLY A 313 2.85 32.48 -7.03
N ARG A 314 3.47 33.46 -6.39
CA ARG A 314 4.54 34.27 -7.01
C ARG A 314 5.81 33.44 -7.17
N THR A 315 6.43 33.51 -8.33
CA THR A 315 7.74 32.91 -8.58
C THR A 315 8.78 33.57 -7.68
N ARG A 316 9.40 32.77 -6.80
CA ARG A 316 10.56 33.19 -5.99
C ARG A 316 11.86 32.99 -6.76
N SER A 317 12.00 31.87 -7.45
CA SER A 317 13.17 31.58 -8.28
C SER A 317 12.83 30.61 -9.43
N ALA A 318 13.66 30.59 -10.47
CA ALA A 318 13.57 29.59 -11.53
C ALA A 318 14.96 29.32 -12.11
N ARG A 319 15.28 28.05 -12.40
CA ARG A 319 16.61 27.62 -12.85
C ARG A 319 16.59 26.30 -13.60
N ALA A 320 17.69 25.97 -14.28
CA ALA A 320 17.90 24.65 -14.86
C ALA A 320 18.19 23.59 -13.77
N CYS A 321 17.62 22.39 -13.90
CA CYS A 321 17.67 21.32 -12.91
C CYS A 321 17.63 19.92 -13.56
N GLY A 322 18.73 19.52 -14.17
CA GLY A 322 18.87 18.21 -14.82
C GLY A 322 19.06 18.32 -16.32
N SER A 323 19.43 17.20 -16.95
CA SER A 323 19.70 17.12 -18.39
C SER A 323 18.48 16.63 -19.16
N GLY A 324 18.32 17.08 -20.41
CA GLY A 324 17.15 16.76 -21.23
C GLY A 324 17.05 15.34 -21.76
N HIS A 325 18.14 14.56 -21.73
CA HIS A 325 18.24 13.27 -22.40
C HIS A 325 17.84 12.04 -21.56
N ALA A 326 17.43 12.21 -20.31
CA ALA A 326 16.98 11.10 -19.48
C ALA A 326 15.74 11.47 -18.65
N GLU A 327 14.87 10.49 -18.44
CA GLU A 327 13.81 10.61 -17.44
C GLU A 327 14.44 10.97 -16.10
N THR A 328 13.86 11.99 -15.47
CA THR A 328 14.40 12.54 -14.23
C THR A 328 13.32 12.43 -13.16
N ALA A 329 13.45 11.42 -12.30
CA ALA A 329 12.66 11.38 -11.08
C ALA A 329 13.19 12.46 -10.13
N THR A 330 12.29 13.17 -9.47
CA THR A 330 12.66 14.29 -8.58
C THR A 330 11.92 14.21 -7.26
N ALA A 331 12.53 14.79 -6.23
CA ALA A 331 11.92 15.05 -4.95
C ALA A 331 12.51 16.33 -4.35
N VAL A 332 11.90 16.82 -3.27
CA VAL A 332 12.38 17.97 -2.50
C VAL A 332 12.58 17.55 -1.04
N ALA A 333 13.70 17.96 -0.45
CA ALA A 333 14.08 17.63 0.91
C ALA A 333 14.64 18.88 1.62
N GLU A 334 14.78 18.78 2.95
CA GLU A 334 15.45 19.81 3.73
C GLU A 334 16.99 19.65 3.67
N PRO A 335 17.77 20.73 3.82
CA PRO A 335 17.34 22.12 3.63
C PRO A 335 16.86 22.28 2.18
N ALA A 336 15.84 23.09 1.92
CA ALA A 336 15.23 23.35 0.60
C ALA A 336 16.06 22.94 -0.64
N THR A 337 16.09 21.65 -0.97
CA THR A 337 16.95 21.05 -1.98
C THR A 337 16.10 20.18 -2.89
N LEU A 338 16.22 20.42 -4.19
CA LEU A 338 15.68 19.50 -5.18
C LEU A 338 16.72 18.40 -5.42
N VAL A 339 16.29 17.17 -5.24
CA VAL A 339 17.06 15.98 -5.59
C VAL A 339 16.53 15.41 -6.89
N ALA A 340 17.41 15.23 -7.87
CA ALA A 340 17.09 14.76 -9.20
C ALA A 340 17.89 13.49 -9.53
N ALA A 341 17.18 12.38 -9.72
CA ALA A 341 17.73 11.12 -10.21
C ALA A 341 17.65 11.12 -11.73
N THR A 342 18.80 11.23 -12.39
CA THR A 342 18.94 11.25 -13.85
C THR A 342 19.80 10.06 -14.26
N GLY A 343 19.14 8.95 -14.59
CA GLY A 343 19.82 7.69 -14.87
C GLY A 343 20.70 7.23 -13.71
N SER A 344 21.99 7.01 -13.95
CA SER A 344 22.95 6.55 -12.93
C SER A 344 23.49 7.65 -12.02
N THR A 345 22.95 8.86 -12.10
CA THR A 345 23.43 10.02 -11.36
C THR A 345 22.29 10.67 -10.56
N LEU A 346 22.51 10.84 -9.26
CA LEU A 346 21.73 11.70 -8.39
C LEU A 346 22.40 13.09 -8.32
N ARG A 347 21.61 14.15 -8.39
CA ARG A 347 22.08 15.55 -8.26
C ARG A 347 21.24 16.30 -7.24
N GLY A 348 21.90 17.14 -6.44
CA GLY A 348 21.24 18.08 -5.54
C GLY A 348 21.32 19.52 -6.03
N TYR A 349 20.23 20.26 -5.87
CA TYR A 349 20.14 21.67 -6.22
C TYR A 349 19.48 22.47 -5.08
N ALA A 350 20.20 23.37 -4.39
CA ALA A 350 19.60 24.23 -3.35
C ALA A 350 18.63 25.28 -3.89
N LEU A 351 17.36 25.21 -3.53
CA LEU A 351 16.27 26.05 -4.06
C LEU A 351 16.32 27.51 -3.61
N THR A 352 17.06 27.80 -2.55
CA THR A 352 17.21 29.13 -1.96
C THR A 352 18.52 29.83 -2.35
N ALA A 353 19.51 29.11 -2.85
CA ALA A 353 20.80 29.67 -3.26
C ALA A 353 20.86 29.92 -4.77
N SER A 354 21.47 31.04 -5.17
CA SER A 354 21.80 31.33 -6.57
C SER A 354 23.00 30.47 -6.99
N GLY A 355 22.76 29.33 -7.66
CA GLY A 355 23.84 28.45 -8.08
C GLY A 355 23.37 27.22 -8.88
N GLY A 356 24.35 26.52 -9.45
CA GLY A 356 24.18 25.26 -10.18
C GLY A 356 24.02 24.04 -9.26
N THR A 357 24.41 22.86 -9.75
CA THR A 357 24.39 21.61 -8.97
C THR A 357 25.28 21.75 -7.73
N GLN A 358 24.76 21.45 -6.54
CA GLN A 358 25.54 21.48 -5.29
C GLN A 358 26.39 20.22 -5.11
N TRP A 359 25.79 19.07 -5.40
CA TRP A 359 26.46 17.78 -5.23
C TRP A 359 25.97 16.77 -6.26
N LYS A 360 26.78 15.73 -6.47
CA LYS A 360 26.52 14.65 -7.42
C LYS A 360 26.93 13.31 -6.81
N VAL A 361 26.02 12.33 -6.85
CA VAL A 361 26.27 10.94 -6.46
C VAL A 361 26.06 10.04 -7.67
N LYS A 362 27.00 9.13 -7.94
CA LYS A 362 26.80 8.08 -8.94
C LYS A 362 26.28 6.81 -8.27
N ALA A 363 25.34 6.14 -8.92
CA ALA A 363 24.98 4.78 -8.58
C ALA A 363 26.26 3.94 -8.69
N LYS A 364 26.54 3.14 -7.65
CA LYS A 364 27.67 2.19 -7.72
C LYS A 364 27.22 0.82 -8.23
N GLY A 365 25.91 0.59 -8.36
CA GLY A 365 25.34 -0.72 -8.64
C GLY A 365 25.61 -1.72 -7.51
N GLY A 366 25.17 -2.95 -7.74
CA GLY A 366 25.60 -4.10 -6.94
C GLY A 366 27.04 -4.48 -7.25
N LEU A 367 27.60 -5.44 -6.49
CA LEU A 367 28.99 -5.92 -6.62
C LEU A 367 29.41 -6.31 -8.07
N ASP A 368 28.45 -6.64 -8.94
CA ASP A 368 28.70 -7.15 -10.30
C ASP A 368 28.14 -6.28 -11.45
N ASP A 369 27.44 -5.17 -11.19
CA ASP A 369 26.72 -4.43 -12.24
C ASP A 369 27.33 -3.06 -12.55
N LYS A 370 27.65 -2.82 -13.82
CA LYS A 370 28.31 -1.59 -14.31
C LYS A 370 27.33 -0.48 -14.73
N SER A 371 26.02 -0.73 -14.74
CA SER A 371 25.03 0.22 -15.28
C SER A 371 23.76 0.33 -14.45
N ALA A 372 23.91 0.64 -13.16
CA ALA A 372 22.77 0.89 -12.28
C ALA A 372 22.14 2.27 -12.49
N TYR A 373 20.81 2.33 -12.53
CA TYR A 373 20.03 3.56 -12.62
C TYR A 373 19.24 3.77 -11.33
N PHE A 374 19.13 5.02 -10.87
CA PHE A 374 18.33 5.35 -9.70
C PHE A 374 16.84 5.40 -10.02
N GLY A 375 16.02 4.95 -9.06
CA GLY A 375 14.57 5.07 -9.08
C GLY A 375 14.07 6.43 -8.60
N VAL A 376 12.91 6.44 -7.94
CA VAL A 376 12.29 7.65 -7.42
C VAL A 376 12.85 7.97 -6.02
N PRO A 377 13.41 9.17 -5.78
CA PRO A 377 13.85 9.59 -4.45
C PRO A 377 12.66 9.82 -3.50
N VAL A 378 12.79 9.38 -2.26
CA VAL A 378 11.80 9.55 -1.18
C VAL A 378 12.41 10.37 -0.05
N PRO A 379 12.00 11.64 0.13
CA PRO A 379 12.56 12.52 1.14
C PRO A 379 11.88 12.37 2.51
N ARG A 380 12.65 12.53 3.59
CA ARG A 380 12.17 12.68 4.98
C ARG A 380 13.08 13.65 5.74
N GLY A 381 12.60 14.87 5.93
CA GLY A 381 13.42 15.95 6.48
C GLY A 381 14.68 16.12 5.62
N ARG A 382 15.86 15.96 6.24
CA ARG A 382 17.16 16.09 5.57
C ARG A 382 17.64 14.83 4.83
N ARG A 383 16.98 13.69 5.03
CA ARG A 383 17.39 12.41 4.43
C ARG A 383 16.60 12.11 3.17
N VAL A 384 17.25 11.50 2.21
CA VAL A 384 16.63 10.98 0.98
C VAL A 384 16.94 9.50 0.86
N TYR A 385 15.89 8.72 0.69
CA TYR A 385 15.95 7.28 0.48
C TYR A 385 15.71 6.98 -0.99
N ILE A 386 16.54 6.12 -1.57
CA ILE A 386 16.43 5.79 -2.99
C ILE A 386 17.01 4.40 -3.26
N ALA A 387 16.39 3.67 -4.18
CA ALA A 387 16.91 2.40 -4.66
C ALA A 387 17.43 2.53 -6.10
N ASP A 388 18.36 1.66 -6.48
CA ASP A 388 18.83 1.52 -7.86
C ASP A 388 18.34 0.22 -8.53
N THR A 389 18.59 0.07 -9.83
CA THR A 389 18.21 -1.12 -10.62
C THR A 389 18.93 -2.40 -10.18
N SER A 390 19.99 -2.30 -9.39
CA SER A 390 20.66 -3.44 -8.76
C SER A 390 20.07 -3.78 -7.39
N HIS A 391 18.91 -3.21 -7.02
CA HIS A 391 18.25 -3.37 -5.73
C HIS A 391 19.09 -2.90 -4.53
N VAL A 392 20.10 -2.05 -4.77
CA VAL A 392 20.82 -1.39 -3.67
C VAL A 392 19.98 -0.22 -3.20
N VAL A 393 19.75 -0.17 -1.89
CA VAL A 393 19.01 0.91 -1.24
C VAL A 393 20.01 1.83 -0.55
N HIS A 394 19.79 3.14 -0.71
CA HIS A 394 20.66 4.19 -0.21
C HIS A 394 19.90 5.13 0.71
N ARG A 395 20.56 5.58 1.78
CA ARG A 395 20.20 6.80 2.49
C ARG A 395 21.25 7.87 2.22
N ILE A 396 20.79 9.05 1.84
CA ILE A 396 21.63 10.16 1.40
C ILE A 396 21.23 11.42 2.14
N ASP A 397 22.22 12.17 2.61
CA ASP A 397 22.02 13.53 3.12
C ASP A 397 21.67 14.46 1.97
N ALA A 398 20.51 15.11 2.02
CA ALA A 398 20.04 15.93 0.92
C ALA A 398 20.85 17.23 0.74
N GLY A 399 21.51 17.73 1.78
CA GLY A 399 22.26 18.98 1.72
C GLY A 399 23.67 18.80 1.14
N SER A 400 24.34 17.70 1.46
CA SER A 400 25.72 17.42 1.02
C SER A 400 25.82 16.36 -0.08
N GLY A 401 24.81 15.49 -0.23
CA GLY A 401 24.89 14.30 -1.07
C GLY A 401 25.71 13.17 -0.44
N GLU A 402 26.07 13.28 0.83
CA GLU A 402 26.78 12.22 1.56
C GLU A 402 25.91 10.97 1.63
N VAL A 403 26.48 9.81 1.30
CA VAL A 403 25.77 8.53 1.40
C VAL A 403 26.01 7.96 2.79
N GLU A 404 25.03 8.13 3.67
CA GLU A 404 25.11 7.76 5.08
C GLU A 404 25.14 6.24 5.27
N TRP A 405 24.33 5.49 4.51
CA TRP A 405 24.40 4.03 4.47
C TRP A 405 23.93 3.46 3.13
N ARG A 406 24.27 2.19 2.90
CA ARG A 406 23.80 1.39 1.77
C ARG A 406 23.45 0.00 2.24
N ALA A 407 22.33 -0.52 1.76
CA ALA A 407 21.90 -1.88 2.03
C ALA A 407 21.69 -2.61 0.71
N GLN A 408 22.27 -3.80 0.60
CA GLN A 408 21.98 -4.74 -0.47
C GLN A 408 21.57 -6.05 0.18
N PRO A 409 20.33 -6.53 -0.02
CA PRO A 409 19.97 -7.86 0.44
C PRO A 409 20.85 -8.90 -0.23
N SER A 410 21.49 -9.76 0.55
CA SER A 410 22.54 -10.68 0.10
C SER A 410 22.09 -11.73 -0.93
N ASP A 411 20.77 -11.95 -1.07
CA ASP A 411 20.16 -12.94 -1.96
C ASP A 411 18.87 -12.42 -2.60
N ALA A 412 18.89 -11.22 -3.20
CA ALA A 412 17.78 -10.81 -4.07
C ALA A 412 17.67 -11.82 -5.23
N LEU A 413 16.51 -12.47 -5.38
CA LEU A 413 16.20 -13.21 -6.60
C LEU A 413 16.40 -12.23 -7.76
N ARG A 414 17.47 -12.45 -8.54
CA ARG A 414 17.91 -11.54 -9.61
C ARG A 414 16.70 -11.10 -10.45
N PRO A 415 16.49 -9.80 -10.69
CA PRO A 415 15.34 -9.34 -11.44
C PRO A 415 15.33 -9.98 -12.83
N ALA A 416 14.25 -10.71 -13.12
CA ALA A 416 13.93 -11.15 -14.46
C ALA A 416 13.52 -9.91 -15.30
N ALA A 417 14.13 -9.77 -16.47
CA ALA A 417 13.69 -9.03 -17.66
C ALA A 417 13.46 -7.50 -17.60
N ARG A 418 13.19 -6.86 -16.45
CA ARG A 418 12.94 -5.41 -16.37
C ARG A 418 14.11 -4.65 -15.74
N ASN A 419 14.70 -3.74 -16.51
CA ASN A 419 15.70 -2.79 -16.03
C ASN A 419 15.00 -1.60 -15.31
N ALA A 420 14.43 -1.83 -14.13
CA ALA A 420 13.72 -0.80 -13.37
C ALA A 420 13.98 -0.92 -11.85
N ALA A 421 14.39 0.18 -11.22
CA ALA A 421 14.63 0.23 -9.77
C ALA A 421 13.34 -0.03 -8.98
N PRO A 422 13.42 -0.68 -7.80
CA PRO A 422 12.24 -0.95 -6.98
C PRO A 422 11.65 0.35 -6.40
N ASP A 423 10.35 0.31 -6.08
CA ASP A 423 9.65 1.44 -5.49
C ASP A 423 10.00 1.52 -4.00
N VAL A 424 10.34 2.70 -3.50
CA VAL A 424 10.63 2.94 -2.08
C VAL A 424 9.52 3.76 -1.43
N SER A 425 9.26 3.52 -0.15
CA SER A 425 8.36 4.31 0.69
C SER A 425 8.74 4.21 2.16
N LEU A 426 8.26 5.12 3.00
CA LEU A 426 8.52 5.11 4.45
C LEU A 426 7.22 4.98 5.23
N THR A 427 7.31 4.43 6.44
CA THR A 427 6.26 4.60 7.46
C THR A 427 6.08 6.09 7.81
N PRO A 428 4.90 6.50 8.32
CA PRO A 428 4.63 7.91 8.64
C PRO A 428 5.60 8.52 9.66
N ASP A 429 6.10 7.74 10.61
CA ASP A 429 7.16 8.11 11.57
C ASP A 429 8.56 8.17 10.92
N GLY A 430 8.76 7.44 9.82
CA GLY A 430 10.03 7.38 9.08
C GLY A 430 11.02 6.37 9.66
N GLU A 431 10.58 5.46 10.52
CA GLU A 431 11.43 4.44 11.15
C GLU A 431 11.67 3.24 10.23
N VAL A 432 10.69 2.88 9.38
CA VAL A 432 10.79 1.73 8.49
C VAL A 432 10.74 2.17 7.04
N LEU A 433 11.74 1.75 6.27
CA LEU A 433 11.81 1.91 4.83
C LEU A 433 11.33 0.64 4.15
N LEU A 434 10.33 0.76 3.29
CA LEU A 434 9.81 -0.32 2.47
C LEU A 434 10.36 -0.21 1.04
N CYS A 435 10.79 -1.33 0.48
CA CYS A 435 11.28 -1.44 -0.88
C CYS A 435 10.50 -2.55 -1.61
N ALA A 436 9.72 -2.18 -2.62
CA ALA A 436 8.85 -3.08 -3.37
C ALA A 436 9.41 -3.32 -4.77
N GLY A 437 9.84 -4.56 -5.02
CA GLY A 437 10.29 -5.04 -6.33
C GLY A 437 9.26 -5.91 -7.04
N ASP A 438 9.71 -6.56 -8.10
CA ASP A 438 8.87 -7.43 -8.93
C ASP A 438 8.61 -8.81 -8.28
N PHE A 439 9.43 -9.23 -7.32
CA PHE A 439 9.33 -10.54 -6.65
C PHE A 439 9.19 -10.46 -5.12
N GLU A 440 9.65 -9.38 -4.51
CA GLU A 440 9.71 -9.24 -3.07
C GLU A 440 9.35 -7.83 -2.62
N ALA A 441 8.87 -7.73 -1.39
CA ALA A 441 8.79 -6.48 -0.65
C ALA A 441 9.67 -6.61 0.60
N ASP A 442 10.69 -5.76 0.70
CA ASP A 442 11.62 -5.72 1.82
C ASP A 442 11.30 -4.55 2.74
N ALA A 443 11.54 -4.73 4.03
CA ALA A 443 11.52 -3.67 5.02
C ALA A 443 12.87 -3.54 5.70
N PHE A 444 13.34 -2.32 5.83
CA PHE A 444 14.60 -1.96 6.47
C PHE A 444 14.36 -1.00 7.61
N ASP A 445 15.20 -1.08 8.64
CA ASP A 445 15.36 0.02 9.58
C ASP A 445 15.91 1.23 8.81
N ALA A 446 15.18 2.35 8.82
CA ALA A 446 15.55 3.53 8.05
C ALA A 446 16.74 4.29 8.65
N ALA A 447 17.06 4.04 9.92
CA ALA A 447 18.20 4.62 10.62
C ALA A 447 19.51 3.87 10.33
N GLU A 448 19.47 2.55 10.23
CA GLU A 448 20.66 1.71 10.13
C GLU A 448 20.81 1.02 8.75
N GLY A 449 19.72 0.89 8.00
CA GLY A 449 19.68 0.13 6.75
C GLY A 449 19.67 -1.39 6.97
N THR A 450 19.38 -1.86 8.19
CA THR A 450 19.31 -3.29 8.51
C THR A 450 18.00 -3.89 7.98
N LEU A 451 18.07 -5.06 7.35
CA LEU A 451 16.88 -5.75 6.83
C LEU A 451 16.06 -6.30 8.01
N LEU A 452 14.83 -5.82 8.17
CA LEU A 452 13.89 -6.25 9.20
C LEU A 452 13.13 -7.51 8.76
N TRP A 453 12.60 -7.48 7.54
CA TRP A 453 11.88 -8.60 6.96
C TRP A 453 11.78 -8.53 5.44
N ARG A 454 11.47 -9.68 4.84
CA ARG A 454 11.22 -9.85 3.40
C ARG A 454 9.93 -10.62 3.15
N PHE A 455 9.04 -10.09 2.30
CA PHE A 455 7.77 -10.71 1.94
C PHE A 455 7.74 -11.13 0.47
N THR A 456 7.40 -12.41 0.23
CA THR A 456 6.99 -12.96 -1.08
C THR A 456 5.69 -13.77 -0.99
N ASP A 457 4.73 -13.51 -1.87
CA ASP A 457 3.48 -14.28 -2.06
C ASP A 457 3.59 -15.33 -3.19
N LEU A 458 4.72 -15.36 -3.90
CA LEU A 458 4.97 -16.31 -4.98
C LEU A 458 6.06 -17.31 -4.59
N PRO A 459 5.94 -18.60 -4.99
CA PRO A 459 7.04 -19.53 -4.87
C PRO A 459 8.21 -19.06 -5.75
N PRO A 460 9.47 -19.20 -5.30
CA PRO A 460 10.66 -18.75 -6.05
C PRO A 460 10.77 -19.29 -7.49
N SER A 461 10.05 -20.36 -7.81
CA SER A 461 10.04 -21.03 -9.12
C SER A 461 9.03 -20.49 -10.13
N SER A 462 8.09 -19.62 -9.74
CA SER A 462 7.09 -19.10 -10.68
C SER A 462 7.70 -18.03 -11.60
N ARG A 463 7.99 -18.39 -12.86
CA ARG A 463 8.49 -17.45 -13.89
C ARG A 463 7.45 -16.46 -14.42
N LYS A 464 6.16 -16.58 -14.03
CA LYS A 464 5.18 -15.57 -14.38
C LYS A 464 5.50 -14.33 -13.55
N VAL A 465 6.02 -13.30 -14.21
CA VAL A 465 6.23 -11.98 -13.63
C VAL A 465 4.87 -11.46 -13.17
N ALA A 466 4.58 -11.55 -11.87
CA ALA A 466 3.55 -10.71 -11.28
C ALA A 466 3.97 -9.27 -11.54
N GLY A 467 3.00 -8.41 -11.90
CA GLY A 467 3.29 -6.98 -12.03
C GLY A 467 3.97 -6.45 -10.76
N ARG A 468 4.80 -5.42 -10.90
CA ARG A 468 5.53 -4.79 -9.79
C ARG A 468 4.65 -4.63 -8.55
N ARG A 469 5.15 -5.10 -7.40
CA ARG A 469 4.44 -4.94 -6.13
C ARG A 469 4.36 -3.47 -5.74
N ARG A 470 3.27 -3.10 -5.09
CA ARG A 470 3.09 -1.76 -4.51
C ARG A 470 2.88 -1.88 -3.03
N VAL A 471 3.41 -0.92 -2.29
CA VAL A 471 3.28 -0.88 -0.84
C VAL A 471 2.63 0.41 -0.38
N ALA A 472 1.88 0.32 0.71
CA ALA A 472 1.43 1.47 1.49
C ALA A 472 1.72 1.20 2.96
N ALA A 473 2.23 2.20 3.67
CA ALA A 473 2.60 2.09 5.07
C ALA A 473 1.70 2.96 5.94
N GLY A 474 1.21 2.38 7.03
CA GLY A 474 0.65 3.08 8.18
C GLY A 474 1.60 2.96 9.37
N ASP A 475 1.14 3.37 10.55
CA ASP A 475 1.95 3.31 11.77
C ASP A 475 2.13 1.86 12.26
N ARG A 476 1.14 0.99 12.03
CA ARG A 476 1.16 -0.38 12.53
C ARG A 476 0.92 -1.43 11.46
N HIS A 477 0.58 -1.04 10.24
CA HIS A 477 0.30 -1.97 9.16
C HIS A 477 1.00 -1.56 7.87
N VAL A 478 1.34 -2.55 7.06
CA VAL A 478 1.79 -2.39 5.68
C VAL A 478 0.84 -3.16 4.78
N LEU A 479 0.40 -2.52 3.70
CA LEU A 479 -0.24 -3.20 2.59
C LEU A 479 0.80 -3.58 1.56
N VAL A 480 0.76 -4.82 1.09
CA VAL A 480 1.49 -5.29 -0.09
C VAL A 480 0.47 -5.70 -1.14
N VAL A 481 0.47 -5.00 -2.27
CA VAL A 481 -0.36 -5.31 -3.44
C VAL A 481 0.48 -6.03 -4.47
N SER A 482 0.05 -7.24 -4.86
CA SER A 482 0.74 -8.12 -5.80
C SER A 482 -0.27 -8.67 -6.81
N GLY A 483 -0.27 -8.09 -8.02
CA GLY A 483 -1.29 -8.40 -9.03
C GLY A 483 -2.70 -8.08 -8.53
N ARG A 484 -3.49 -9.13 -8.24
CA ARG A 484 -4.84 -9.02 -7.66
C ARG A 484 -4.84 -9.16 -6.14
N GLY A 485 -3.85 -9.83 -5.56
CA GLY A 485 -3.78 -10.08 -4.12
C GLY A 485 -3.31 -8.85 -3.37
N VAL A 486 -3.96 -8.58 -2.25
CA VAL A 486 -3.58 -7.53 -1.30
C VAL A 486 -3.41 -8.17 0.07
N HIS A 487 -2.24 -7.99 0.67
CA HIS A 487 -1.91 -8.53 1.99
C HIS A 487 -1.71 -7.39 2.98
N ALA A 488 -2.36 -7.48 4.15
CA ALA A 488 -2.06 -6.61 5.28
C ALA A 488 -1.09 -7.29 6.24
N LEU A 489 0.06 -6.68 6.44
CA LEU A 489 1.13 -7.15 7.31
C LEU A 489 1.18 -6.27 8.56
N PRO A 490 1.19 -6.83 9.78
CA PRO A 490 1.40 -6.04 10.98
C PRO A 490 2.88 -5.64 11.08
N LEU A 491 3.15 -4.36 11.33
CA LEU A 491 4.45 -3.87 11.76
C LEU A 491 4.59 -4.21 13.24
N ASN A 492 5.16 -5.37 13.52
CA ASN A 492 5.56 -5.73 14.88
C ASN A 492 6.73 -4.83 15.28
N ARG A 493 6.42 -3.76 16.01
CA ARG A 493 7.44 -3.00 16.74
C ARG A 493 7.92 -3.90 17.89
N ALA A 494 9.23 -4.16 17.94
CA ALA A 494 9.86 -4.86 19.05
C ALA A 494 9.80 -4.01 20.32
#